data_AF-A0A423TPX6-F1
#
_entry.id   AF-A0A423TPX6-F1
#
_cell.length_a   1.000
_cell.length_b   1.000
_cell.length_c   1.000
_cell.angle_alpha   90.00
_cell.angle_beta   90.00
_cell.angle_gamma   90.00
#
_symmetry.space_group_name_H-M   'P 1'
#
loop_
_entity.id
_entity.type
_entity.pdbx_description
1 polymer ?
#
loop_
_entity_poly.entity_id
_entity_poly.type
_entity_poly.pdbx_seq_one_letter_code
_entity_poly.pdbx_strand_id
1 'polypeptide(L)'
;MVLRRILLGMCLIQFAITAYLALCIYNSAYSSVKGVKNLPQLKAQRNKDGTDRKQPAKKNGEFDIGENQAAIVMAQQDVKPHVVRDIEVKWNDAAQAKLLASVDIPVVEVWGKAAIGSYLWQHILEGEESLDETMPGATVGELRMPAFVLRYRSGPGVIPETVPRDVKYLVLVVNGRTPEKIKDAKQWLNELKMWDMPPEILLVMLGNEKCDNEWVLNYVSPKGPVVTVLLTYDDPRVDQKIFYQWPLGVATYRQFPVIEEEQVSPEAPRKYVCNLRVTLHPNSSRIALHKFLKNDGYASNNCFISVREKWLPNETPESMNEYVWSLLQSDLTLSPAGMNTETYRVYEAMSAGSTPVIEDVATPGHCDTSPWRLLKKHGPPAIFVKSWEQLPKILAKERRFSKQYKALRRLRVFQWYEWFKLKMRDRFIAIISSNLIHHG
;
A
#
# COMPACT_ATOMS: atom_id res chain seq x y z
N MET A 1 -41.93 21.16 46.33
CA MET A 1 -41.35 22.43 45.80
C MET A 1 -39.87 22.29 45.44
N VAL A 2 -39.05 21.62 46.28
CA VAL A 2 -37.60 21.40 46.05
C VAL A 2 -37.30 20.57 44.80
N LEU A 3 -38.00 19.44 44.60
CA LEU A 3 -37.80 18.56 43.45
C LEU A 3 -38.04 19.27 42.09
N ARG A 4 -39.00 20.20 42.04
CA ARG A 4 -39.31 20.99 40.85
C ARG A 4 -38.18 21.98 40.51
N ARG A 5 -37.47 22.50 41.52
CA ARG A 5 -36.30 23.38 41.33
C ARG A 5 -35.08 22.60 40.85
N ILE A 6 -34.88 21.38 41.35
CA ILE A 6 -33.79 20.49 40.93
C ILE A 6 -33.99 20.07 39.47
N LEU A 7 -35.20 19.63 39.09
CA LEU A 7 -35.52 19.28 37.71
C LEU A 7 -35.35 20.46 36.74
N LEU A 8 -35.74 21.68 37.15
CA LEU A 8 -35.53 22.88 36.35
C LEU A 8 -34.03 23.17 36.14
N GLY A 9 -33.22 22.98 37.19
CA GLY A 9 -31.76 23.13 37.12
C GLY A 9 -31.11 22.13 36.17
N MET A 10 -31.52 20.86 36.22
CA MET A 10 -31.03 19.82 35.31
C MET A 10 -31.43 20.11 33.85
N CYS A 11 -32.65 20.58 33.59
CA CYS A 11 -33.07 20.98 32.25
C CYS A 11 -32.24 22.16 31.70
N LEU A 12 -31.91 23.15 32.55
CA LEU A 12 -31.08 24.28 32.16
C LEU A 12 -29.64 23.86 31.84
N ILE A 13 -29.07 22.95 32.62
CA ILE A 13 -27.72 22.40 32.36
C ILE A 13 -27.72 21.61 31.05
N GLN A 14 -28.71 20.76 30.82
CA GLN A 14 -28.83 19.98 29.59
C GLN A 14 -29.00 20.89 28.36
N PHE A 15 -29.77 21.97 28.50
CA PHE A 15 -29.94 22.97 27.45
C PHE A 15 -28.61 23.67 27.13
N ALA A 16 -27.86 24.08 28.16
CA ALA A 16 -26.55 24.72 27.98
C ALA A 16 -25.54 23.80 27.27
N ILE A 17 -25.49 22.51 27.65
CA ILE A 17 -24.61 21.51 27.02
C ILE A 17 -25.02 21.30 25.56
N THR A 18 -26.32 21.19 25.28
CA THR A 18 -26.83 20.98 23.92
C THR A 18 -26.56 22.19 23.03
N ALA A 19 -26.76 23.41 23.55
CA ALA A 19 -26.45 24.65 22.83
C ALA A 19 -24.95 24.80 22.56
N TYR A 20 -24.09 24.44 23.51
CA TYR A 20 -22.64 24.45 23.32
C TYR A 20 -22.19 23.45 22.25
N LEU A 21 -22.71 22.21 22.27
CA LEU A 21 -22.41 21.22 21.25
C LEU A 21 -22.90 21.65 19.85
N ALA A 22 -24.10 22.24 19.77
CA ALA A 22 -24.62 22.80 18.52
C ALA A 22 -23.73 23.95 18.01
N LEU A 23 -23.23 24.82 18.88
CA LEU A 23 -22.30 25.89 18.54
C LEU A 23 -20.95 25.34 18.04
N CYS A 24 -20.42 24.30 18.67
CA CYS A 24 -19.20 23.61 18.23
C CYS A 24 -19.37 22.98 16.85
N ILE A 25 -20.50 22.32 16.60
CA ILE A 25 -20.83 21.74 15.29
C ILE A 25 -21.00 22.84 14.24
N TYR A 26 -21.71 23.93 14.58
CA TYR A 26 -21.90 25.08 13.70
C TYR A 26 -20.56 25.73 13.33
N ASN A 27 -19.67 25.97 14.30
CA ASN A 27 -18.35 26.55 14.05
C ASN A 27 -17.44 25.61 13.25
N SER A 28 -17.54 24.29 13.46
CA SER A 28 -16.84 23.28 12.66
C SER A 28 -17.33 23.27 11.21
N ALA A 29 -18.64 23.32 10.99
CA ALA A 29 -19.22 23.38 9.64
C ALA A 29 -18.95 24.72 8.94
N TYR A 30 -19.00 25.84 9.67
CA TYR A 30 -18.74 27.18 9.15
C TYR A 30 -17.27 27.37 8.74
N SER A 31 -16.33 26.73 9.46
CA SER A 31 -14.91 26.65 9.09
C SER A 31 -14.71 25.95 7.73
N SER A 32 -15.36 24.80 7.51
CA SER A 32 -15.30 24.07 6.23
C SER A 32 -15.89 24.85 5.06
N VAL A 33 -16.89 25.71 5.28
CA VAL A 33 -17.52 26.52 4.22
C VAL A 33 -16.69 27.76 3.87
N LYS A 34 -15.93 28.35 4.81
CA LYS A 34 -14.97 29.43 4.50
C LYS A 34 -13.69 28.93 3.83
N GLY A 35 -13.26 27.69 4.10
CA GLY A 35 -12.13 27.06 3.40
C GLY A 35 -12.35 26.87 1.89
N VAL A 36 -13.61 26.76 1.45
CA VAL A 36 -13.97 26.62 0.02
C VAL A 36 -14.11 27.97 -0.69
N LYS A 37 -14.33 29.08 0.02
CA LYS A 37 -14.56 30.42 -0.59
C LYS A 37 -13.30 31.25 -0.83
N ASN A 38 -12.13 30.83 -0.34
CA ASN A 38 -10.85 31.53 -0.52
C ASN A 38 -9.88 30.79 -1.46
N LEU A 39 -10.39 30.04 -2.43
CA LEU A 39 -9.61 29.69 -3.63
C LEU A 39 -9.57 30.92 -4.56
N PRO A 40 -8.39 31.35 -5.05
CA PRO A 40 -8.32 32.38 -6.07
C PRO A 40 -9.14 31.94 -7.29
N GLN A 41 -10.15 32.72 -7.65
CA GLN A 41 -10.84 32.53 -8.93
C GLN A 41 -9.83 32.72 -10.06
N LEU A 42 -9.53 31.65 -10.80
CA LEU A 42 -8.87 31.71 -12.08
C LEU A 42 -9.77 32.49 -13.04
N LYS A 43 -9.54 33.81 -13.14
CA LYS A 43 -10.09 34.61 -14.24
C LYS A 43 -9.46 34.11 -15.52
N ALA A 44 -10.29 33.60 -16.42
CA ALA A 44 -9.91 33.35 -17.80
C ALA A 44 -9.56 34.70 -18.46
N GLN A 45 -8.27 35.00 -18.60
CA GLN A 45 -7.82 36.10 -19.44
C GLN A 45 -7.63 35.60 -20.87
N ARG A 46 -8.62 35.95 -21.69
CA ARG A 46 -8.59 35.96 -23.14
C ARG A 46 -7.57 37.02 -23.57
N ASN A 47 -6.38 36.62 -24.00
CA ASN A 47 -5.43 37.56 -24.60
C ASN A 47 -5.64 37.62 -26.12
N LYS A 48 -6.05 38.82 -26.57
CA LYS A 48 -5.81 39.32 -27.92
C LYS A 48 -4.33 39.68 -28.05
N ASP A 49 -3.80 39.41 -29.24
CA ASP A 49 -2.71 40.06 -29.97
C ASP A 49 -1.43 40.52 -29.26
N GLY A 50 -0.31 40.04 -29.81
CA GLY A 50 0.67 40.97 -30.37
C GLY A 50 2.03 41.08 -29.67
N THR A 51 3.06 40.62 -30.40
CA THR A 51 4.44 41.14 -30.47
C THR A 51 5.48 40.78 -29.39
N ASP A 52 6.45 39.99 -29.86
CA ASP A 52 7.91 40.10 -29.75
C ASP A 52 8.70 39.96 -28.44
N ARG A 53 9.64 38.99 -28.51
CA ARG A 53 11.00 38.91 -27.92
C ARG A 53 11.19 39.08 -26.40
N LYS A 54 11.42 37.95 -25.73
CA LYS A 54 12.70 37.49 -25.13
C LYS A 54 12.42 36.37 -24.11
N GLN A 55 13.06 35.22 -24.27
CA GLN A 55 13.04 34.15 -23.26
C GLN A 55 13.79 34.58 -22.00
N PRO A 56 13.28 34.24 -20.80
CA PRO A 56 14.15 33.96 -19.66
C PRO A 56 14.04 32.50 -19.20
N ALA A 57 15.17 32.04 -18.68
CA ALA A 57 15.48 30.70 -18.21
C ALA A 57 14.43 30.07 -17.27
N LYS A 58 14.19 28.77 -17.46
CA LYS A 58 13.52 27.90 -16.48
C LYS A 58 14.37 27.85 -15.21
N LYS A 59 13.92 28.52 -14.14
CA LYS A 59 14.36 28.23 -12.78
C LYS A 59 13.75 26.90 -12.34
N ASN A 60 14.62 25.99 -11.90
CA ASN A 60 14.27 24.76 -11.21
C ASN A 60 13.49 25.11 -9.94
N GLY A 61 12.36 24.41 -9.72
CA GLY A 61 11.58 24.50 -8.50
C GLY A 61 12.34 23.92 -7.32
N GLU A 62 13.15 24.76 -6.68
CA GLU A 62 13.76 24.53 -5.38
C GLU A 62 12.67 24.77 -4.33
N PHE A 63 12.24 23.70 -3.67
CA PHE A 63 11.27 23.77 -2.58
C PHE A 63 11.99 24.26 -1.32
N ASP A 64 12.10 25.58 -1.19
CA ASP A 64 12.57 26.25 0.02
C ASP A 64 11.44 26.25 1.07
N ILE A 65 11.64 25.48 2.14
CA ILE A 65 10.74 25.47 3.29
C ILE A 65 11.48 26.13 4.44
N GLY A 66 11.30 27.44 4.55
CA GLY A 66 11.80 28.27 5.64
C GLY A 66 11.19 27.93 7.02
N GLU A 67 11.69 28.63 8.03
CA GLU A 67 11.73 28.34 9.49
C GLU A 67 10.42 28.13 10.27
N ASN A 68 9.29 27.78 9.66
CA ASN A 68 8.04 27.46 10.38
C ASN A 68 7.70 25.96 10.37
N GLN A 69 8.68 25.13 10.75
CA GLN A 69 8.67 23.66 10.61
C GLN A 69 7.61 22.90 11.44
N ALA A 70 7.02 23.50 12.49
CA ALA A 70 5.95 22.84 13.25
C ALA A 70 4.55 23.25 12.74
N ALA A 71 4.35 24.52 12.41
CA ALA A 71 3.03 25.04 12.05
C ALA A 71 2.56 24.57 10.65
N ILE A 72 3.47 24.43 9.68
CA ILE A 72 3.13 23.94 8.33
C ILE A 72 2.81 22.44 8.35
N VAL A 73 3.44 21.68 9.24
CA VAL A 73 3.17 20.24 9.43
C VAL A 73 1.81 20.03 10.11
N MET A 74 1.44 20.89 11.06
CA MET A 74 0.11 20.86 11.71
C MET A 74 -1.01 21.32 10.76
N ALA A 75 -0.75 22.25 9.85
CA ALA A 75 -1.75 22.76 8.90
C ALA A 75 -2.16 21.75 7.80
N GLN A 76 -1.42 20.65 7.63
CA GLN A 76 -1.77 19.56 6.71
C GLN A 76 -2.38 18.33 7.42
N GLN A 77 -2.67 18.41 8.72
CA GLN A 77 -3.27 17.33 9.52
C GLN A 77 -4.79 17.20 9.36
N ASP A 78 -5.35 17.42 8.17
CA ASP A 78 -6.74 17.02 7.87
C ASP A 78 -6.82 15.54 7.43
N VAL A 79 -6.03 14.67 8.07
CA VAL A 79 -6.33 13.23 8.12
C VAL A 79 -6.97 12.98 9.47
N LYS A 80 -8.28 13.17 9.53
CA LYS A 80 -9.07 12.76 10.70
C LYS A 80 -8.91 11.24 10.85
N PRO A 81 -8.59 10.73 12.06
CA PRO A 81 -8.79 9.30 12.33
C PRO A 81 -10.26 8.97 12.07
N HIS A 82 -10.51 7.93 11.29
CA HIS A 82 -11.85 7.36 11.17
C HIS A 82 -12.23 6.78 12.54
N VAL A 83 -12.85 7.60 13.37
CA VAL A 83 -13.69 7.10 14.46
C VAL A 83 -14.92 6.52 13.78
N VAL A 84 -14.97 5.19 13.67
CA VAL A 84 -16.21 4.48 13.43
C VAL A 84 -17.11 4.83 14.61
N ARG A 85 -18.07 5.72 14.40
CA ARG A 85 -19.21 5.82 15.32
C ARG A 85 -20.09 4.65 14.97
N ASP A 86 -20.25 3.72 15.90
CA ASP A 86 -21.32 2.75 15.86
C ASP A 86 -22.63 3.53 15.76
N ILE A 87 -23.20 3.55 14.57
CA ILE A 87 -24.57 3.99 14.40
C ILE A 87 -25.39 2.81 14.87
N GLU A 88 -25.78 2.83 16.14
CA GLU A 88 -26.73 1.88 16.69
C GLU A 88 -28.10 2.21 16.09
N VAL A 89 -28.34 1.70 14.88
CA VAL A 89 -29.65 1.74 14.27
C VAL A 89 -30.47 0.63 14.89
N LYS A 90 -31.54 0.98 15.61
CA LYS A 90 -32.52 0.01 16.10
C LYS A 90 -33.33 -0.53 14.92
N TRP A 91 -32.92 -1.69 14.44
CA TRP A 91 -33.62 -2.45 13.41
C TRP A 91 -34.55 -3.48 14.06
N ASN A 92 -35.57 -3.91 13.31
CA ASN A 92 -36.55 -4.88 13.78
C ASN A 92 -36.07 -6.30 13.40
N ASP A 93 -35.34 -6.94 14.32
CA ASP A 93 -34.44 -8.07 14.07
C ASP A 93 -35.09 -9.30 13.42
N ALA A 94 -36.36 -9.58 13.70
CA ALA A 94 -36.99 -10.82 13.26
C ALA A 94 -37.36 -10.86 11.75
N ALA A 95 -37.68 -9.70 11.16
CA ALA A 95 -38.07 -9.62 9.75
C ALA A 95 -36.85 -9.55 8.81
N GLN A 96 -35.78 -8.87 9.25
CA GLN A 96 -34.52 -8.80 8.51
C GLN A 96 -33.69 -10.06 8.65
N ALA A 97 -33.66 -10.73 9.80
CA ALA A 97 -32.98 -12.03 9.93
C ALA A 97 -33.55 -13.06 8.94
N LYS A 98 -34.88 -13.02 8.73
CA LYS A 98 -35.56 -13.90 7.76
C LYS A 98 -35.32 -13.50 6.30
N LEU A 99 -35.10 -12.21 6.02
CA LEU A 99 -34.78 -11.70 4.68
C LEU A 99 -33.29 -11.92 4.34
N LEU A 100 -32.37 -11.66 5.27
CA LEU A 100 -30.93 -11.90 5.15
C LEU A 100 -30.60 -13.40 5.11
N ALA A 101 -31.37 -14.26 5.79
CA ALA A 101 -31.26 -15.71 5.67
C ALA A 101 -31.73 -16.25 4.31
N SER A 102 -32.39 -15.43 3.48
CA SER A 102 -32.85 -15.81 2.15
C SER A 102 -31.98 -15.28 1.00
N VAL A 103 -30.98 -14.45 1.30
CA VAL A 103 -30.03 -13.94 0.30
C VAL A 103 -28.81 -14.86 0.28
N ASP A 104 -28.64 -15.59 -0.81
CA ASP A 104 -27.42 -16.35 -1.07
C ASP A 104 -26.27 -15.35 -1.27
N ILE A 105 -25.39 -15.23 -0.29
CA ILE A 105 -24.25 -14.30 -0.33
C ILE A 105 -23.15 -14.96 -1.15
N PRO A 106 -22.69 -14.35 -2.25
CA PRO A 106 -21.64 -14.93 -3.09
C PRO A 106 -20.39 -15.27 -2.30
N VAL A 107 -19.82 -16.43 -2.57
CA VAL A 107 -18.50 -16.84 -2.09
C VAL A 107 -17.49 -16.62 -3.20
N VAL A 108 -16.39 -15.94 -2.87
CA VAL A 108 -15.23 -15.76 -3.73
C VAL A 108 -14.07 -16.51 -3.11
N GLU A 109 -13.60 -17.54 -3.81
CA GLU A 109 -12.41 -18.28 -3.41
C GLU A 109 -11.15 -17.45 -3.73
N VAL A 110 -10.14 -17.52 -2.89
CA VAL A 110 -8.85 -16.85 -3.05
C VAL A 110 -7.74 -17.88 -2.92
N TRP A 111 -7.10 -18.24 -4.03
CA TRP A 111 -6.07 -19.29 -4.04
C TRP A 111 -4.67 -18.71 -4.22
N GLY A 112 -3.85 -18.82 -3.18
CA GLY A 112 -2.48 -18.34 -3.10
C GLY A 112 -1.46 -19.33 -3.66
N LYS A 113 -0.97 -19.09 -4.88
CA LYS A 113 0.16 -19.85 -5.48
C LYS A 113 1.45 -19.03 -5.62
N ALA A 114 1.45 -17.82 -5.05
CA ALA A 114 2.61 -16.95 -4.96
C ALA A 114 2.58 -16.18 -3.64
N ALA A 115 3.75 -15.79 -3.14
CA ALA A 115 3.87 -15.10 -1.85
C ALA A 115 3.15 -13.75 -1.77
N ILE A 116 2.92 -13.08 -2.91
CA ILE A 116 2.09 -11.88 -2.95
C ILE A 116 0.63 -12.17 -2.54
N GLY A 117 0.21 -13.45 -2.51
CA GLY A 117 -1.05 -13.89 -1.93
C GLY A 117 -1.08 -13.73 -0.42
N SER A 118 0.00 -14.08 0.29
CA SER A 118 0.13 -13.80 1.73
C SER A 118 0.14 -12.29 2.01
N TYR A 119 0.76 -11.48 1.13
CA TYR A 119 0.68 -10.03 1.26
C TYR A 119 -0.76 -9.51 1.11
N LEU A 120 -1.49 -9.99 0.10
CA LEU A 120 -2.90 -9.66 -0.08
C LEU A 120 -3.72 -10.07 1.16
N TRP A 121 -3.57 -11.29 1.66
CA TRP A 121 -4.37 -11.81 2.76
C TRP A 121 -4.01 -11.15 4.11
N GLN A 122 -2.75 -11.25 4.53
CA GLN A 122 -2.33 -10.86 5.87
C GLN A 122 -2.16 -9.34 6.02
N HIS A 123 -1.66 -8.65 4.99
CA HIS A 123 -1.33 -7.22 5.13
C HIS A 123 -2.42 -6.30 4.56
N ILE A 124 -3.07 -6.67 3.46
CA ILE A 124 -4.08 -5.80 2.83
C ILE A 124 -5.49 -6.09 3.38
N LEU A 125 -5.86 -7.37 3.45
CA LEU A 125 -7.17 -7.79 3.95
C LEU A 125 -7.20 -7.97 5.46
N GLU A 126 -6.04 -8.04 6.11
CA GLU A 126 -5.90 -8.31 7.56
C GLU A 126 -6.63 -9.60 7.97
N GLY A 127 -6.58 -10.59 7.09
CA GLY A 127 -7.20 -11.90 7.30
C GLY A 127 -6.35 -12.80 8.16
N GLU A 128 -6.98 -13.42 9.16
CA GLU A 128 -6.38 -14.52 9.89
C GLU A 128 -6.36 -15.79 9.02
N GLU A 129 -5.38 -16.66 9.27
CA GLU A 129 -5.31 -17.98 8.64
C GLU A 129 -4.85 -19.03 9.65
N SER A 130 -5.31 -20.26 9.45
CA SER A 130 -4.92 -21.43 10.22
C SER A 130 -4.50 -22.55 9.29
N LEU A 131 -3.79 -23.55 9.83
CA LEU A 131 -3.52 -24.78 9.08
C LEU A 131 -4.84 -25.49 8.75
N ASP A 132 -4.91 -26.06 7.55
CA ASP A 132 -6.04 -26.89 7.13
C ASP A 132 -5.78 -28.34 7.58
N GLU A 133 -6.74 -28.92 8.31
CA GLU A 133 -6.64 -30.31 8.80
C GLU A 133 -6.88 -31.35 7.69
N THR A 134 -7.53 -30.95 6.59
CA THR A 134 -7.96 -31.81 5.48
C THR A 134 -7.02 -31.75 4.28
N MET A 135 -6.32 -30.62 4.09
CA MET A 135 -5.36 -30.40 3.01
C MET A 135 -3.93 -30.27 3.56
N PRO A 136 -3.07 -31.29 3.41
CA PRO A 136 -1.73 -31.28 3.98
C PRO A 136 -0.89 -30.06 3.58
N GLY A 137 -0.45 -29.31 4.60
CA GLY A 137 0.40 -28.13 4.42
C GLY A 137 -0.31 -26.93 3.81
N ALA A 138 -1.64 -26.95 3.67
CA ALA A 138 -2.40 -25.77 3.29
C ALA A 138 -2.73 -24.92 4.51
N THR A 139 -2.88 -23.61 4.28
CA THR A 139 -3.51 -22.68 5.22
C THR A 139 -4.82 -22.20 4.64
N VAL A 140 -5.78 -21.93 5.51
CA VAL A 140 -7.11 -21.44 5.16
C VAL A 140 -7.53 -20.28 6.04
N GLY A 141 -8.37 -19.41 5.50
CA GLY A 141 -8.97 -18.29 6.23
C GLY A 141 -10.29 -17.86 5.60
N GLU A 142 -11.13 -17.18 6.36
CA GLU A 142 -12.40 -16.66 5.85
C GLU A 142 -12.61 -15.22 6.31
N LEU A 143 -13.05 -14.35 5.40
CA LEU A 143 -13.43 -12.97 5.72
C LEU A 143 -14.82 -12.67 5.18
N ARG A 144 -15.71 -12.23 6.06
CA ARG A 144 -17.08 -11.84 5.69
C ARG A 144 -17.12 -10.36 5.33
N MET A 145 -17.30 -10.08 4.04
CA MET A 145 -17.55 -8.72 3.54
C MET A 145 -19.07 -8.45 3.54
N PRO A 146 -19.50 -7.17 3.47
CA PRO A 146 -20.92 -6.85 3.42
C PRO A 146 -21.67 -7.48 2.24
N ALA A 147 -20.99 -7.70 1.10
CA ALA A 147 -21.59 -8.15 -0.16
C ALA A 147 -21.19 -9.57 -0.59
N PHE A 148 -20.16 -10.17 0.01
CA PHE A 148 -19.64 -11.49 -0.35
C PHE A 148 -18.77 -12.05 0.77
N VAL A 149 -18.41 -13.33 0.68
CA VAL A 149 -17.45 -13.98 1.58
C VAL A 149 -16.17 -14.27 0.80
N LEU A 150 -15.01 -13.93 1.37
CA LEU A 150 -13.71 -14.36 0.85
C LEU A 150 -13.28 -15.64 1.58
N ARG A 151 -12.94 -16.68 0.83
CA ARG A 151 -12.35 -17.92 1.37
C ARG A 151 -10.94 -18.10 0.84
N TYR A 152 -9.96 -17.95 1.70
CA TYR A 152 -8.56 -18.03 1.35
C TYR A 152 -8.01 -19.44 1.53
N ARG A 153 -7.17 -19.86 0.58
CA ARG A 153 -6.42 -21.11 0.61
C ARG A 153 -5.02 -20.85 0.06
N SER A 154 -3.99 -21.29 0.76
CA SER A 154 -2.61 -21.20 0.28
C SER A 154 -1.78 -22.39 0.72
N GLY A 155 -0.59 -22.54 0.15
CA GLY A 155 0.36 -23.59 0.50
C GLY A 155 0.47 -24.73 -0.54
N PRO A 156 1.37 -25.70 -0.29
CA PRO A 156 1.64 -26.83 -1.18
C PRO A 156 0.42 -27.73 -1.41
N GLY A 157 -0.45 -27.91 -0.41
CA GLY A 157 -1.64 -28.76 -0.51
C GLY A 157 -2.75 -28.20 -1.40
N VAL A 158 -2.69 -26.92 -1.77
CA VAL A 158 -3.66 -26.28 -2.67
C VAL A 158 -3.27 -26.62 -4.10
N ILE A 159 -3.85 -27.67 -4.66
CA ILE A 159 -3.64 -28.15 -6.04
C ILE A 159 -5.00 -28.39 -6.71
N PRO A 160 -5.06 -28.45 -8.05
CA PRO A 160 -6.33 -28.59 -8.78
C PRO A 160 -7.16 -29.82 -8.38
N GLU A 161 -6.53 -30.86 -7.85
CA GLU A 161 -7.16 -32.08 -7.36
C GLU A 161 -7.80 -31.94 -5.96
N THR A 162 -7.31 -31.01 -5.14
CA THR A 162 -7.72 -30.87 -3.73
C THR A 162 -8.65 -29.70 -3.49
N VAL A 163 -8.65 -28.71 -4.38
CA VAL A 163 -9.51 -27.53 -4.28
C VAL A 163 -10.97 -27.85 -4.65
N PRO A 164 -11.96 -27.09 -4.13
CA PRO A 164 -13.35 -27.23 -4.52
C PRO A 164 -13.54 -27.08 -6.03
N ARG A 165 -14.46 -27.86 -6.62
CA ARG A 165 -14.77 -27.85 -8.06
C ARG A 165 -15.97 -26.98 -8.41
N ASP A 166 -16.83 -26.69 -7.44
CA ASP A 166 -18.03 -25.86 -7.53
C ASP A 166 -17.74 -24.37 -7.29
N VAL A 167 -16.61 -23.89 -7.82
CA VAL A 167 -16.18 -22.50 -7.65
C VAL A 167 -16.71 -21.65 -8.80
N LYS A 168 -17.52 -20.65 -8.48
CA LYS A 168 -18.04 -19.68 -9.46
C LYS A 168 -17.09 -18.50 -9.65
N TYR A 169 -16.57 -17.95 -8.55
CA TYR A 169 -15.73 -16.76 -8.54
C TYR A 169 -14.39 -17.06 -7.86
N LEU A 170 -13.30 -16.80 -8.57
CA LEU A 170 -11.96 -17.12 -8.10
C LEU A 170 -11.03 -15.92 -8.22
N VAL A 171 -10.37 -15.59 -7.12
CA VAL A 171 -9.14 -14.79 -7.13
C VAL A 171 -7.96 -15.75 -7.14
N LEU A 172 -7.29 -15.86 -8.28
CA LEU A 172 -6.11 -16.70 -8.42
C LEU A 172 -4.84 -15.85 -8.28
N VAL A 173 -3.96 -16.19 -7.34
CA VAL A 173 -2.71 -15.45 -7.12
C VAL A 173 -1.51 -16.24 -7.63
N VAL A 174 -0.84 -15.74 -8.68
CA VAL A 174 0.25 -16.46 -9.38
C VAL A 174 1.55 -15.68 -9.45
N ASN A 175 2.63 -16.40 -9.75
CA ASN A 175 3.95 -15.83 -9.98
C ASN A 175 4.26 -15.88 -11.48
N GLY A 176 4.32 -14.73 -12.13
CA GLY A 176 4.69 -14.56 -13.53
C GLY A 176 6.13 -14.10 -13.75
N ARG A 177 6.99 -14.19 -12.73
CA ARG A 177 8.33 -13.57 -12.75
C ARG A 177 9.33 -14.27 -13.66
N THR A 178 9.44 -15.60 -13.59
CA THR A 178 10.43 -16.40 -14.35
C THR A 178 9.74 -17.41 -15.26
N PRO A 179 10.41 -17.93 -16.31
CA PRO A 179 9.82 -18.92 -17.21
C PRO A 179 9.22 -20.15 -16.51
N GLU A 180 9.90 -20.64 -15.47
CA GLU A 180 9.44 -21.78 -14.66
C GLU A 180 8.15 -21.43 -13.93
N LYS A 181 8.08 -20.23 -13.34
CA LYS A 181 6.89 -19.76 -12.63
C LYS A 181 5.72 -19.45 -13.56
N ILE A 182 6.02 -18.94 -14.76
CA ILE A 182 5.02 -18.80 -15.83
C ILE A 182 4.48 -20.18 -16.25
N LYS A 183 5.32 -21.21 -16.33
CA LYS A 183 4.87 -22.58 -16.63
C LYS A 183 3.90 -23.08 -15.55
N ASP A 184 4.24 -22.92 -14.27
CA ASP A 184 3.37 -23.29 -13.14
C ASP A 184 2.03 -22.54 -13.20
N ALA A 185 2.05 -21.22 -13.47
CA ALA A 185 0.85 -20.40 -13.59
C ALA A 185 -0.04 -20.80 -14.78
N LYS A 186 0.56 -21.12 -15.93
CA LYS A 186 -0.15 -21.60 -17.12
C LYS A 186 -0.80 -22.95 -16.88
N GLN A 187 -0.17 -23.84 -16.12
CA GLN A 187 -0.76 -25.13 -15.76
C GLN A 187 -2.09 -24.92 -15.04
N TRP A 188 -2.12 -24.10 -13.99
CA TRP A 188 -3.36 -23.74 -13.28
C TRP A 188 -4.44 -23.17 -14.20
N LEU A 189 -4.07 -22.19 -15.03
CA LEU A 189 -5.03 -21.53 -15.92
C LEU A 189 -5.54 -22.46 -17.02
N ASN A 190 -4.69 -23.35 -17.54
CA ASN A 190 -5.09 -24.37 -18.52
C ASN A 190 -6.07 -25.36 -17.90
N GLU A 191 -5.79 -25.84 -16.70
CA GLU A 191 -6.65 -26.81 -16.02
C GLU A 191 -8.02 -26.22 -15.67
N LEU A 192 -8.05 -25.00 -15.11
CA LEU A 192 -9.29 -24.29 -14.79
C LEU A 192 -10.15 -24.00 -16.03
N LYS A 193 -9.50 -23.69 -17.15
CA LYS A 193 -10.19 -23.48 -18.44
C LYS A 193 -10.89 -24.75 -18.95
N MET A 194 -10.44 -25.93 -18.54
CA MET A 194 -10.97 -27.22 -18.99
C MET A 194 -12.08 -27.77 -18.09
N TRP A 195 -12.44 -27.09 -17.01
CA TRP A 195 -13.56 -27.51 -16.15
C TRP A 195 -14.90 -27.36 -16.89
N ASP A 196 -15.88 -28.20 -16.55
CA ASP A 196 -17.21 -28.17 -17.19
C ASP A 196 -17.88 -26.79 -17.04
N MET A 197 -17.65 -26.13 -15.90
CA MET A 197 -18.03 -24.76 -15.62
C MET A 197 -16.81 -23.99 -15.11
N PRO A 198 -16.00 -23.38 -16.00
CA PRO A 198 -14.83 -22.61 -15.58
C PRO A 198 -15.24 -21.43 -14.69
N PRO A 199 -14.53 -21.17 -13.58
CA PRO A 199 -14.79 -19.99 -12.76
C PRO A 199 -14.49 -18.71 -13.54
N GLU A 200 -15.15 -17.63 -13.18
CA GLU A 200 -14.65 -16.30 -13.53
C GLU A 200 -13.44 -15.98 -12.65
N ILE A 201 -12.34 -15.54 -13.27
CA ILE A 201 -11.06 -15.37 -12.58
C ILE A 201 -10.63 -13.90 -12.54
N LEU A 202 -10.39 -13.41 -11.33
CA LEU A 202 -9.56 -12.24 -11.07
C LEU A 202 -8.13 -12.72 -10.78
N LEU A 203 -7.20 -12.41 -11.67
CA LEU A 203 -5.81 -12.84 -11.55
C LEU A 203 -4.97 -11.79 -10.81
N VAL A 204 -4.39 -12.13 -9.67
CA VAL A 204 -3.36 -11.32 -9.01
C VAL A 204 -1.99 -11.88 -9.38
N MET A 205 -1.17 -11.09 -10.05
CA MET A 205 0.09 -11.58 -10.61
C MET A 205 1.28 -10.77 -10.11
N LEU A 206 2.23 -11.47 -9.46
CA LEU A 206 3.60 -10.99 -9.36
C LEU A 206 4.21 -11.05 -10.77
N GLY A 207 4.32 -9.90 -11.42
CA GLY A 207 4.77 -9.80 -12.80
C GLY A 207 6.26 -10.11 -12.98
N ASN A 208 6.67 -10.12 -14.24
CA ASN A 208 8.06 -10.09 -14.64
C ASN A 208 8.67 -8.70 -14.37
N GLU A 209 9.91 -8.67 -13.84
CA GLU A 209 10.60 -7.43 -13.46
C GLU A 209 10.92 -6.52 -14.66
N LYS A 210 10.84 -7.03 -15.90
CA LYS A 210 10.96 -6.28 -17.17
C LYS A 210 9.61 -6.03 -17.84
N CYS A 211 8.51 -6.37 -17.18
CA CYS A 211 7.14 -6.24 -17.70
C CYS A 211 6.82 -7.12 -18.93
N ASP A 212 7.57 -8.23 -19.09
CA ASP A 212 7.34 -9.24 -20.14
C ASP A 212 6.20 -10.20 -19.76
N ASN A 213 4.95 -9.73 -19.70
CA ASN A 213 3.80 -10.58 -19.33
C ASN A 213 2.72 -10.75 -20.42
N GLU A 214 3.09 -10.67 -21.69
CA GLU A 214 2.15 -10.86 -22.83
C GLU A 214 1.46 -12.23 -22.82
N TRP A 215 2.09 -13.25 -22.24
CA TRP A 215 1.55 -14.60 -22.16
C TRP A 215 0.17 -14.66 -21.47
N VAL A 216 -0.14 -13.71 -20.59
CA VAL A 216 -1.43 -13.65 -19.88
C VAL A 216 -2.59 -13.36 -20.83
N LEU A 217 -2.34 -12.70 -21.96
CA LEU A 217 -3.36 -12.31 -22.94
C LEU A 217 -4.10 -13.50 -23.56
N ASN A 218 -3.52 -14.70 -23.51
CA ASN A 218 -4.17 -15.93 -23.99
C ASN A 218 -5.24 -16.46 -23.04
N TYR A 219 -5.30 -15.94 -21.81
CA TYR A 219 -6.24 -16.37 -20.77
C TYR A 219 -7.30 -15.32 -20.42
N VAL A 220 -7.10 -14.08 -20.86
CA VAL A 220 -8.06 -12.98 -20.66
C VAL A 220 -9.27 -13.16 -21.58
N SER A 221 -10.46 -12.90 -21.04
CA SER A 221 -11.72 -12.91 -21.78
C SER A 221 -11.63 -12.05 -23.05
N PRO A 222 -12.15 -12.52 -24.21
CA PRO A 222 -12.95 -13.73 -24.39
C PRO A 222 -12.14 -15.02 -24.64
N LYS A 223 -10.80 -14.99 -24.59
CA LYS A 223 -9.95 -16.16 -24.93
C LYS A 223 -9.83 -17.19 -23.79
N GLY A 224 -10.18 -16.80 -22.57
CA GLY A 224 -10.13 -17.65 -21.39
C GLY A 224 -10.92 -17.07 -20.22
N PRO A 225 -10.85 -17.73 -19.05
CA PRO A 225 -11.70 -17.43 -17.89
C PRO A 225 -11.29 -16.17 -17.10
N VAL A 226 -10.16 -15.53 -17.43
CA VAL A 226 -9.67 -14.37 -16.69
C VAL A 226 -10.41 -13.11 -17.12
N VAL A 227 -11.22 -12.54 -16.22
CA VAL A 227 -12.02 -11.33 -16.48
C VAL A 227 -11.29 -10.05 -16.06
N THR A 228 -10.35 -10.14 -15.13
CA THR A 228 -9.56 -8.99 -14.64
C THR A 228 -8.19 -9.45 -14.15
N VAL A 229 -7.18 -8.57 -14.28
CA VAL A 229 -5.80 -8.79 -13.86
C VAL A 229 -5.32 -7.64 -12.97
N LEU A 230 -4.84 -7.97 -11.77
CA LEU A 230 -4.08 -7.09 -10.89
C LEU A 230 -2.59 -7.41 -11.04
N LEU A 231 -1.80 -6.46 -11.52
CA LEU A 231 -0.42 -6.68 -11.92
C LEU A 231 0.56 -5.78 -11.17
N THR A 232 1.62 -6.37 -10.62
CA THR A 232 2.73 -5.60 -10.03
C THR A 232 3.57 -4.90 -11.08
N TYR A 233 4.37 -3.91 -10.64
CA TYR A 233 5.23 -3.09 -11.47
C TYR A 233 4.47 -2.13 -12.39
N ASP A 234 5.20 -1.19 -12.99
CA ASP A 234 4.67 -0.21 -13.92
C ASP A 234 4.46 -0.81 -15.32
N ASP A 235 3.66 -1.86 -15.41
CA ASP A 235 3.37 -2.51 -16.69
C ASP A 235 2.57 -1.57 -17.62
N PRO A 236 2.92 -1.47 -18.91
CA PRO A 236 2.23 -0.56 -19.84
C PRO A 236 0.81 -0.98 -20.20
N ARG A 237 0.42 -2.24 -19.94
CA ARG A 237 -0.94 -2.73 -20.26
C ARG A 237 -2.00 -2.27 -19.27
N VAL A 238 -1.63 -1.64 -18.17
CA VAL A 238 -2.56 -1.14 -17.15
C VAL A 238 -3.51 -0.11 -17.77
N ASP A 239 -4.79 -0.47 -17.89
CA ASP A 239 -5.85 0.32 -18.54
C ASP A 239 -6.96 0.76 -17.57
N GLN A 240 -6.90 0.31 -16.30
CA GLN A 240 -7.92 0.53 -15.27
C GLN A 240 -9.30 -0.05 -15.60
N LYS A 241 -9.35 -1.06 -16.47
CA LYS A 241 -10.58 -1.77 -16.88
C LYS A 241 -10.43 -3.27 -16.76
N ILE A 242 -9.44 -3.83 -17.46
CA ILE A 242 -9.10 -5.25 -17.40
C ILE A 242 -7.80 -5.41 -16.61
N PHE A 243 -6.84 -4.53 -16.86
CA PHE A 243 -5.53 -4.53 -16.21
C PHE A 243 -5.43 -3.37 -15.23
N TYR A 244 -5.24 -3.70 -13.97
CA TYR A 244 -5.03 -2.73 -12.91
C TYR A 244 -3.64 -2.92 -12.31
N GLN A 245 -2.99 -1.82 -11.96
CA GLN A 245 -1.76 -1.88 -11.19
C GLN A 245 -2.04 -2.30 -9.74
N TRP A 246 -1.18 -3.17 -9.22
CA TRP A 246 -1.16 -3.67 -7.85
C TRP A 246 0.21 -3.38 -7.22
N PRO A 247 0.30 -3.00 -5.94
CA PRO A 247 1.60 -2.77 -5.32
C PRO A 247 2.36 -4.08 -5.14
N LEU A 248 3.68 -4.02 -5.25
CA LEU A 248 4.54 -5.17 -4.93
C LEU A 248 4.42 -5.59 -3.45
N GLY A 249 4.26 -4.61 -2.56
CA GLY A 249 4.09 -4.84 -1.12
C GLY A 249 5.39 -5.19 -0.40
N VAL A 250 5.26 -5.87 0.74
CA VAL A 250 6.39 -6.37 1.55
C VAL A 250 6.76 -7.80 1.17
N ALA A 251 8.00 -8.24 1.47
CA ALA A 251 8.49 -9.56 1.08
C ALA A 251 8.00 -10.68 2.02
N THR A 252 6.72 -11.02 2.00
CA THR A 252 6.14 -12.12 2.79
C THR A 252 6.78 -13.50 2.50
N TYR A 253 7.35 -13.71 1.31
CA TYR A 253 8.13 -14.93 1.02
C TYR A 253 9.37 -15.09 1.91
N ARG A 254 9.83 -14.00 2.53
CA ARG A 254 10.90 -13.99 3.53
C ARG A 254 10.38 -13.91 4.96
N GLN A 255 9.07 -14.04 5.15
CA GLN A 255 8.39 -13.90 6.45
C GLN A 255 8.54 -12.48 7.02
N PHE A 256 8.49 -11.45 6.16
CA PHE A 256 8.43 -10.07 6.64
C PHE A 256 7.14 -9.88 7.47
N PRO A 257 7.22 -9.40 8.72
CA PRO A 257 6.07 -9.38 9.62
C PRO A 257 5.13 -8.20 9.35
N VAL A 258 3.92 -8.29 9.89
CA VAL A 258 3.09 -7.11 10.14
C VAL A 258 3.75 -6.33 11.30
N ILE A 259 3.93 -5.02 11.12
CA ILE A 259 4.54 -4.14 12.13
C ILE A 259 3.43 -3.30 12.74
N GLU A 260 3.27 -3.41 14.05
CA GLU A 260 2.28 -2.64 14.82
C GLU A 260 2.82 -1.26 15.23
N GLU A 261 1.91 -0.33 15.53
CA GLU A 261 2.26 1.06 15.89
C GLU A 261 3.18 1.12 17.11
N GLU A 262 2.96 0.24 18.10
CA GLU A 262 3.76 0.15 19.32
C GLU A 262 5.23 -0.19 18.99
N GLN A 263 5.46 -1.06 18.01
CA GLN A 263 6.80 -1.46 17.59
C GLN A 263 7.53 -0.32 16.88
N VAL A 264 6.80 0.52 16.13
CA VAL A 264 7.37 1.71 15.46
C VAL A 264 7.90 2.71 16.47
N SER A 265 7.24 2.81 17.64
CA SER A 265 7.62 3.69 18.75
C SER A 265 8.03 5.10 18.27
N PRO A 266 7.11 5.89 17.66
CA PRO A 266 7.46 7.09 16.91
C PRO A 266 8.28 8.12 17.69
N GLU A 267 8.07 8.25 18.99
CA GLU A 267 8.76 9.21 19.85
C GLU A 267 10.19 8.80 20.24
N ALA A 268 10.49 7.50 20.20
CA ALA A 268 11.79 6.97 20.61
C ALA A 268 12.90 7.45 19.65
N PRO A 269 14.06 7.90 20.15
CA PRO A 269 15.18 8.25 19.28
C PRO A 269 15.69 7.00 18.56
N ARG A 270 15.89 7.10 17.26
CA ARG A 270 16.44 6.02 16.43
C ARG A 270 17.98 6.02 16.51
N LYS A 271 18.56 4.82 16.53
CA LYS A 271 20.01 4.61 16.63
C LYS A 271 20.77 5.09 15.39
N TYR A 272 20.19 4.92 14.21
CA TYR A 272 20.82 5.22 12.93
C TYR A 272 20.10 6.33 12.20
N VAL A 273 20.87 7.12 11.45
CA VAL A 273 20.31 8.12 10.53
C VAL A 273 19.75 7.44 9.29
N CYS A 274 20.41 6.38 8.81
CA CYS A 274 19.92 5.62 7.67
C CYS A 274 20.23 4.12 7.77
N ASN A 275 19.56 3.29 6.98
CA ASN A 275 20.00 1.92 6.72
C ASN A 275 20.09 1.61 5.22
N LEU A 276 20.89 0.60 4.92
CA LEU A 276 20.95 -0.05 3.61
C LEU A 276 21.16 -1.56 3.81
N ARG A 277 20.17 -2.38 3.41
CA ARG A 277 20.32 -3.83 3.27
C ARG A 277 20.12 -4.25 1.82
N VAL A 278 21.18 -4.69 1.13
CA VAL A 278 21.15 -5.01 -0.30
C VAL A 278 22.00 -6.22 -0.69
N THR A 279 21.57 -6.93 -1.75
CA THR A 279 22.48 -7.79 -2.54
C THR A 279 23.14 -6.95 -3.63
N LEU A 280 24.47 -7.03 -3.74
CA LEU A 280 25.26 -6.31 -4.73
C LEU A 280 25.23 -7.04 -6.07
N HIS A 281 24.38 -6.57 -6.99
CA HIS A 281 24.40 -7.05 -8.37
C HIS A 281 25.44 -6.28 -9.19
N PRO A 282 26.26 -6.95 -10.02
CA PRO A 282 27.15 -6.27 -10.96
C PRO A 282 26.39 -5.24 -11.80
N ASN A 283 27.04 -4.11 -12.08
CA ASN A 283 26.49 -3.02 -12.89
C ASN A 283 25.15 -2.45 -12.38
N SER A 284 24.87 -2.55 -11.07
CA SER A 284 23.68 -1.96 -10.47
C SER A 284 24.00 -0.72 -9.64
N SER A 285 23.00 0.14 -9.49
CA SER A 285 23.08 1.33 -8.62
C SER A 285 23.43 1.01 -7.17
N ARG A 286 23.13 -0.22 -6.72
CA ARG A 286 23.48 -0.72 -5.38
C ARG A 286 24.99 -0.71 -5.13
N ILE A 287 25.80 -0.99 -6.15
CA ILE A 287 27.27 -0.95 -6.04
C ILE A 287 27.73 0.50 -5.90
N ALA A 288 27.18 1.41 -6.71
CA ALA A 288 27.52 2.83 -6.65
C ALA A 288 27.18 3.41 -5.27
N LEU A 289 25.97 3.14 -4.77
CA LEU A 289 25.53 3.55 -3.44
C LEU A 289 26.42 2.97 -2.33
N HIS A 290 26.70 1.67 -2.36
CA HIS A 290 27.55 1.04 -1.35
C HIS A 290 28.98 1.61 -1.35
N LYS A 291 29.58 1.83 -2.52
CA LYS A 291 30.89 2.50 -2.64
C LYS A 291 30.85 3.91 -2.08
N PHE A 292 29.81 4.67 -2.42
CA PHE A 292 29.60 6.02 -1.89
C PHE A 292 29.54 6.02 -0.36
N LEU A 293 28.72 5.14 0.24
CA LEU A 293 28.56 5.06 1.70
C LEU A 293 29.85 4.63 2.43
N LYS A 294 30.65 3.76 1.81
CA LYS A 294 31.96 3.35 2.36
C LYS A 294 33.01 4.46 2.31
N ASN A 295 33.00 5.25 1.25
CA ASN A 295 33.97 6.35 1.08
C ASN A 295 33.57 7.58 1.89
N ASP A 296 32.27 7.76 2.15
CA ASP A 296 31.76 8.78 3.06
C ASP A 296 31.93 8.31 4.52
N GLY A 297 33.03 8.72 5.14
CA GLY A 297 33.36 8.36 6.53
C GLY A 297 32.28 8.76 7.55
N TYR A 298 31.36 9.68 7.20
CA TYR A 298 30.20 9.95 8.04
C TYR A 298 29.14 8.86 7.91
N ALA A 299 28.75 8.52 6.67
CA ALA A 299 27.69 7.56 6.44
C ALA A 299 28.05 6.17 6.99
N SER A 300 29.31 5.79 6.89
CA SER A 300 29.86 4.56 7.47
C SER A 300 29.69 4.47 9.00
N ASN A 301 29.64 5.61 9.72
CA ASN A 301 29.51 5.66 11.18
C ASN A 301 28.08 5.87 11.67
N ASN A 302 27.16 6.31 10.82
CA ASN A 302 25.81 6.73 11.22
C ASN A 302 24.69 5.92 10.57
N CYS A 303 25.02 5.06 9.61
CA CYS A 303 24.07 4.21 8.95
C CYS A 303 24.32 2.74 9.22
N PHE A 304 23.25 1.97 9.34
CA PHE A 304 23.32 0.52 9.37
C PHE A 304 23.50 0.00 7.94
N ILE A 305 24.66 -0.56 7.60
CA ILE A 305 24.97 -1.05 6.25
C ILE A 305 25.23 -2.55 6.31
N SER A 306 24.36 -3.32 5.64
CA SER A 306 24.50 -4.77 5.50
C SER A 306 24.40 -5.14 4.03
N VAL A 307 25.47 -5.74 3.49
CA VAL A 307 25.53 -6.12 2.07
C VAL A 307 25.79 -7.61 1.92
N ARG A 308 25.19 -8.20 0.89
CA ARG A 308 25.46 -9.59 0.48
C ARG A 308 25.99 -9.59 -0.95
N GLU A 309 26.95 -10.46 -1.22
CA GLU A 309 27.45 -10.67 -2.58
C GLU A 309 26.47 -11.49 -3.43
N LYS A 310 25.77 -12.44 -2.80
CA LYS A 310 24.83 -13.34 -3.46
C LYS A 310 23.42 -13.19 -2.90
N TRP A 311 22.44 -13.35 -3.78
CA TRP A 311 21.04 -13.37 -3.40
C TRP A 311 20.68 -14.76 -2.86
N LEU A 312 19.93 -14.79 -1.76
CA LEU A 312 19.40 -16.01 -1.17
C LEU A 312 17.87 -15.97 -1.18
N PRO A 313 17.20 -17.09 -1.48
CA PRO A 313 15.74 -17.16 -1.52
C PRO A 313 15.13 -16.97 -0.13
N ASN A 314 15.67 -17.67 0.86
CA ASN A 314 15.16 -17.67 2.23
C ASN A 314 16.02 -16.78 3.13
N GLU A 315 15.37 -16.25 4.16
CA GLU A 315 16.00 -15.51 5.26
C GLU A 315 15.93 -16.38 6.52
N THR A 316 16.94 -16.33 7.39
CA THR A 316 16.83 -16.98 8.71
C THR A 316 16.03 -16.07 9.64
N PRO A 317 15.41 -16.60 10.72
CA PRO A 317 14.70 -15.77 11.69
C PRO A 317 15.59 -14.64 12.25
N GLU A 318 16.85 -14.93 12.53
CA GLU A 318 17.81 -13.97 13.08
C GLU A 318 18.10 -12.83 12.11
N SER A 319 18.34 -13.16 10.84
CA SER A 319 18.67 -12.17 9.83
C SER A 319 17.44 -11.37 9.36
N MET A 320 16.23 -11.94 9.45
CA MET A 320 14.99 -11.19 9.27
C MET A 320 14.75 -10.23 10.45
N ASN A 321 14.92 -10.71 11.69
CA ASN A 321 14.81 -9.87 12.88
C ASN A 321 15.79 -8.70 12.87
N GLU A 322 17.05 -8.95 12.47
CA GLU A 322 18.04 -7.90 12.28
C GLU A 322 17.61 -6.90 11.20
N TYR A 323 17.03 -7.37 10.10
CA TYR A 323 16.53 -6.49 9.04
C TYR A 323 15.40 -5.59 9.54
N VAL A 324 14.35 -6.17 10.13
CA VAL A 324 13.23 -5.42 10.72
C VAL A 324 13.73 -4.43 11.77
N TRP A 325 14.63 -4.87 12.65
CA TRP A 325 15.27 -4.01 13.64
C TRP A 325 16.00 -2.84 13.00
N SER A 326 16.73 -3.06 11.90
CA SER A 326 17.42 -1.98 11.19
C SER A 326 16.46 -0.93 10.62
N LEU A 327 15.27 -1.34 10.17
CA LEU A 327 14.22 -0.43 9.69
C LEU A 327 13.64 0.39 10.84
N LEU A 328 13.28 -0.26 11.95
CA LEU A 328 12.74 0.37 13.16
C LEU A 328 13.74 1.35 13.79
N GLN A 329 15.04 1.05 13.70
CA GLN A 329 16.11 1.83 14.31
C GLN A 329 16.76 2.87 13.38
N SER A 330 16.20 3.13 12.18
CA SER A 330 16.77 4.10 11.24
C SER A 330 15.78 5.17 10.80
N ASP A 331 16.16 6.45 10.85
CA ASP A 331 15.29 7.55 10.39
C ASP A 331 14.98 7.47 8.88
N LEU A 332 15.96 7.06 8.07
CA LEU A 332 15.86 6.88 6.62
C LEU A 332 16.15 5.42 6.21
N THR A 333 15.52 4.96 5.14
CA THR A 333 15.88 3.69 4.48
C THR A 333 16.30 3.96 3.05
N LEU A 334 17.53 3.61 2.70
CA LEU A 334 18.06 3.82 1.35
C LEU A 334 17.56 2.70 0.42
N SER A 335 16.82 3.08 -0.61
CA SER A 335 16.09 2.17 -1.50
C SER A 335 16.56 2.31 -2.95
N PRO A 336 17.75 1.77 -3.29
CA PRO A 336 18.20 1.67 -4.68
C PRO A 336 17.35 0.70 -5.50
N ALA A 337 17.25 1.04 -6.78
CA ALA A 337 16.60 0.20 -7.76
C ALA A 337 17.25 -1.20 -7.77
N GLY A 338 16.40 -2.21 -7.98
CA GLY A 338 16.81 -3.59 -8.19
C GLY A 338 16.86 -3.94 -9.66
N MET A 339 16.42 -5.16 -9.97
CA MET A 339 16.13 -5.56 -11.35
C MET A 339 14.91 -4.79 -11.88
N ASN A 340 13.93 -4.50 -11.01
CA ASN A 340 12.90 -3.49 -11.22
C ASN A 340 13.13 -2.29 -10.26
N THR A 341 12.59 -1.12 -10.63
CA THR A 341 12.59 0.09 -9.79
C THR A 341 11.80 -0.13 -8.51
N GLU A 342 10.62 -0.77 -8.60
CA GLU A 342 9.76 -1.06 -7.47
C GLU A 342 10.35 -2.21 -6.64
N THR A 343 10.66 -1.95 -5.37
CA THR A 343 11.30 -2.90 -4.47
C THR A 343 10.56 -3.02 -3.16
N TYR A 344 10.53 -4.23 -2.58
CA TYR A 344 9.91 -4.51 -1.29
C TYR A 344 10.35 -3.54 -0.19
N ARG A 345 11.64 -3.18 -0.18
CA ARG A 345 12.26 -2.27 0.80
C ARG A 345 11.51 -0.95 0.97
N VAL A 346 10.90 -0.43 -0.10
CA VAL A 346 10.16 0.84 -0.02
C VAL A 346 8.93 0.68 0.86
N TYR A 347 8.17 -0.39 0.69
CA TYR A 347 6.99 -0.69 1.51
C TYR A 347 7.37 -1.09 2.94
N GLU A 348 8.41 -1.92 3.08
CA GLU A 348 8.95 -2.37 4.37
C GLU A 348 9.51 -1.21 5.22
N ALA A 349 10.14 -0.22 4.58
CA ALA A 349 10.58 1.00 5.25
C ALA A 349 9.38 1.78 5.80
N MET A 350 8.34 1.96 4.97
CA MET A 350 7.16 2.73 5.36
C MET A 350 6.37 2.03 6.47
N SER A 351 6.27 0.70 6.44
CA SER A 351 5.65 -0.07 7.54
C SER A 351 6.39 0.05 8.87
N ALA A 352 7.69 0.35 8.84
CA ALA A 352 8.49 0.60 10.04
C ALA A 352 8.59 2.10 10.41
N GLY A 353 7.83 2.98 9.73
CA GLY A 353 7.94 4.43 9.89
C GLY A 353 9.30 5.02 9.47
N SER A 354 10.14 4.25 8.77
CA SER A 354 11.41 4.72 8.21
C SER A 354 11.16 5.39 6.87
N THR A 355 11.64 6.62 6.68
CA THR A 355 11.37 7.38 5.45
C THR A 355 12.19 6.80 4.28
N PRO A 356 11.57 6.26 3.22
CA PRO A 356 12.32 5.71 2.11
C PRO A 356 12.97 6.83 1.27
N VAL A 357 14.27 6.68 1.00
CA VAL A 357 15.00 7.45 -0.02
C VAL A 357 15.02 6.60 -1.28
N ILE A 358 14.14 6.92 -2.23
CA ILE A 358 13.82 6.10 -3.40
C ILE A 358 14.62 6.57 -4.59
N GLU A 359 15.34 5.66 -5.23
CA GLU A 359 15.95 5.91 -6.52
C GLU A 359 14.89 5.93 -7.63
N ASP A 360 14.60 7.11 -8.14
CA ASP A 360 13.52 7.36 -9.09
C ASP A 360 14.01 7.26 -10.54
N VAL A 361 14.42 6.05 -10.92
CA VAL A 361 14.96 5.72 -12.24
C VAL A 361 14.14 4.60 -12.88
N ALA A 362 14.03 4.62 -14.21
CA ALA A 362 13.52 3.50 -14.95
C ALA A 362 14.60 2.40 -15.02
N THR A 363 14.21 1.16 -14.81
CA THR A 363 15.09 -0.01 -15.01
C THR A 363 14.95 -0.58 -16.42
N PRO A 364 15.95 -1.31 -16.95
CA PRO A 364 15.84 -1.92 -18.27
C PRO A 364 14.64 -2.86 -18.41
N GLY A 365 14.02 -2.90 -19.58
CA GLY A 365 12.86 -3.74 -19.88
C GLY A 365 11.81 -3.00 -20.71
N HIS A 366 10.59 -3.54 -20.73
CA HIS A 366 9.43 -2.99 -21.43
C HIS A 366 8.41 -2.38 -20.46
N CYS A 367 8.82 -2.08 -19.24
CA CYS A 367 7.99 -1.35 -18.29
C CYS A 367 7.76 0.10 -18.75
N ASP A 368 6.68 0.72 -18.26
CA ASP A 368 6.38 2.12 -18.49
C ASP A 368 7.53 3.02 -17.99
N THR A 369 7.79 4.08 -18.74
CA THR A 369 8.81 5.09 -18.45
C THR A 369 8.55 5.92 -17.20
N SER A 370 7.34 5.82 -16.62
CA SER A 370 6.91 6.51 -15.40
C SER A 370 7.02 5.58 -14.18
N PRO A 371 8.21 5.41 -13.58
CA PRO A 371 8.40 4.53 -12.44
C PRO A 371 7.58 5.01 -11.24
N TRP A 372 7.14 4.05 -10.42
CA TRP A 372 6.37 4.28 -9.20
C TRP A 372 4.99 4.90 -9.45
N ARG A 373 4.34 4.59 -10.57
CA ARG A 373 3.07 5.23 -10.99
C ARG A 373 1.99 5.12 -9.92
N LEU A 374 1.74 3.91 -9.41
CA LEU A 374 0.75 3.69 -8.35
C LEU A 374 1.14 4.41 -7.07
N LEU A 375 2.39 4.26 -6.62
CA LEU A 375 2.85 4.87 -5.37
C LEU A 375 2.74 6.39 -5.44
N LYS A 376 3.32 7.03 -6.47
CA LYS A 376 3.29 8.49 -6.67
C LYS A 376 1.89 9.06 -6.80
N LYS A 377 0.95 8.32 -7.40
CA LYS A 377 -0.47 8.72 -7.47
C LYS A 377 -1.07 8.97 -6.07
N HIS A 378 -0.58 8.27 -5.05
CA HIS A 378 -1.03 8.40 -3.66
C HIS A 378 -0.17 9.35 -2.80
N GLY A 379 0.81 10.03 -3.39
CA GLY A 379 1.61 11.07 -2.73
C GLY A 379 2.34 10.60 -1.47
N PRO A 380 3.29 9.65 -1.57
CA PRO A 380 3.94 9.05 -0.42
C PRO A 380 4.84 10.06 0.30
N PRO A 381 4.98 9.98 1.64
CA PRO A 381 5.99 10.72 2.39
C PRO A 381 7.38 10.10 2.18
N ALA A 382 7.87 10.16 0.94
CA ALA A 382 9.13 9.58 0.48
C ALA A 382 10.06 10.66 -0.10
N ILE A 383 11.36 10.37 -0.13
CA ILE A 383 12.37 11.23 -0.74
C ILE A 383 12.79 10.60 -2.06
N PHE A 384 12.36 11.15 -3.19
CA PHE A 384 12.75 10.67 -4.51
C PHE A 384 14.07 11.32 -4.94
N VAL A 385 15.03 10.52 -5.37
CA VAL A 385 16.32 10.96 -5.89
C VAL A 385 16.55 10.43 -7.31
N LYS A 386 17.10 11.26 -8.19
CA LYS A 386 17.52 10.82 -9.53
C LYS A 386 18.94 10.24 -9.57
N SER A 387 19.73 10.56 -8.54
CA SER A 387 21.12 10.10 -8.39
C SER A 387 21.50 10.10 -6.91
N TRP A 388 22.37 9.16 -6.53
CA TRP A 388 22.92 9.06 -5.18
C TRP A 388 23.87 10.21 -4.82
N GLU A 389 24.29 11.04 -5.80
CA GLU A 389 25.02 12.29 -5.53
C GLU A 389 24.23 13.29 -4.67
N GLN A 390 22.91 13.13 -4.58
CA GLN A 390 22.04 13.96 -3.73
C GLN A 390 22.08 13.53 -2.26
N LEU A 391 22.54 12.30 -1.99
CA LEU A 391 22.54 11.70 -0.66
C LEU A 391 23.30 12.51 0.41
N PRO A 392 24.52 13.06 0.16
CA PRO A 392 25.21 13.88 1.17
C PRO A 392 24.35 15.05 1.67
N LYS A 393 23.65 15.75 0.77
CA LYS A 393 22.76 16.87 1.12
C LYS A 393 21.56 16.39 1.94
N ILE A 394 20.99 15.24 1.59
CA ILE A 394 19.87 14.63 2.33
C ILE A 394 20.31 14.27 3.75
N LEU A 395 21.45 13.59 3.91
CA LEU A 395 21.97 13.20 5.22
C LEU A 395 22.38 14.42 6.07
N ALA A 396 22.91 15.47 5.45
CA ALA A 396 23.24 16.72 6.14
C ALA A 396 21.97 17.44 6.64
N LYS A 397 20.90 17.45 5.82
CA LYS A 397 19.59 17.99 6.21
C LYS A 397 18.97 17.18 7.34
N GLU A 398 19.05 15.85 7.24
CA GLU A 398 18.48 14.93 8.21
C GLU A 398 19.01 15.13 9.64
N ARG A 399 20.29 15.50 9.76
CA ARG A 399 20.93 15.80 11.06
C ARG A 399 20.39 17.05 11.74
N ARG A 400 19.93 18.03 10.96
CA ARG A 400 19.49 19.32 11.47
C ARG A 400 18.06 19.29 12.01
N PHE A 401 17.29 18.26 11.66
CA PHE A 401 15.94 18.11 12.17
C PHE A 401 15.92 17.80 13.67
N SER A 402 14.99 18.45 14.37
CA SER A 402 14.76 18.19 15.79
C SER A 402 14.22 16.78 16.02
N LYS A 403 14.37 16.28 17.25
CA LYS A 403 13.80 14.99 17.67
C LYS A 403 12.28 14.97 17.47
N GLN A 404 11.58 16.07 17.79
CA GLN A 404 10.12 16.14 17.60
C GLN A 404 9.73 16.05 16.12
N TYR A 405 10.44 16.74 15.23
CA TYR A 405 10.17 16.66 13.80
C TYR A 405 10.34 15.22 13.28
N LYS A 406 11.42 14.55 13.67
CA LYS A 406 11.67 13.16 13.29
C LYS A 406 10.59 12.21 13.81
N ALA A 407 10.15 12.38 15.06
CA ALA A 407 9.06 11.59 15.63
C ALA A 407 7.75 11.75 14.84
N LEU A 408 7.35 13.00 14.56
CA LEU A 408 6.17 13.30 13.75
C LEU A 408 6.28 12.72 12.33
N ARG A 409 7.46 12.79 11.71
CA ARG A 409 7.68 12.22 10.37
C ARG A 409 7.54 10.70 10.37
N ARG A 410 8.05 9.99 11.38
CA ARG A 410 7.90 8.53 11.48
C ARG A 410 6.45 8.12 11.60
N LEU A 411 5.70 8.80 12.48
CA LEU A 411 4.26 8.57 12.63
C LEU A 411 3.52 8.81 11.32
N ARG A 412 3.82 9.93 10.62
CA ARG A 412 3.23 10.23 9.31
C ARG A 412 3.53 9.17 8.26
N VAL A 413 4.76 8.66 8.21
CA VAL A 413 5.16 7.62 7.25
C VAL A 413 4.40 6.33 7.51
N PHE A 414 4.35 5.90 8.77
CA PHE A 414 3.62 4.71 9.20
C PHE A 414 2.13 4.84 8.88
N GLN A 415 1.48 5.90 9.35
CA GLN A 415 0.05 6.15 9.13
C GLN A 415 -0.30 6.28 7.64
N TRP A 416 0.58 6.88 6.83
CA TRP A 416 0.35 6.93 5.38
C TRP A 416 0.37 5.53 4.77
N TYR A 417 1.26 4.64 5.21
CA TYR A 417 1.30 3.28 4.70
C TYR A 417 0.07 2.47 5.13
N GLU A 418 -0.36 2.59 6.38
CA GLU A 418 -1.62 2.01 6.85
C GLU A 418 -2.81 2.48 6.00
N TRP A 419 -2.91 3.80 5.77
CA TRP A 419 -3.91 4.36 4.85
C TRP A 419 -3.77 3.83 3.42
N PHE A 420 -2.55 3.68 2.90
CA PHE A 420 -2.31 3.15 1.56
C PHE A 420 -2.81 1.71 1.45
N LYS A 421 -2.53 0.84 2.43
CA LYS A 421 -3.06 -0.54 2.49
C LYS A 421 -4.59 -0.53 2.47
N LEU A 422 -5.23 0.33 3.28
CA LEU A 422 -6.69 0.50 3.26
C LEU A 422 -7.21 0.90 1.88
N LYS A 423 -6.52 1.81 1.18
CA LYS A 423 -6.91 2.18 -0.20
C LYS A 423 -6.75 1.04 -1.19
N MET A 424 -5.74 0.19 -1.03
CA MET A 424 -5.56 -0.99 -1.87
C MET A 424 -6.63 -2.05 -1.57
N ARG A 425 -7.01 -2.22 -0.29
CA ARG A 425 -8.11 -3.07 0.15
C ARG A 425 -9.44 -2.63 -0.46
N ASP A 426 -9.80 -1.35 -0.30
CA ASP A 426 -11.04 -0.77 -0.84
C ASP A 426 -11.10 -0.94 -2.36
N ARG A 427 -9.97 -0.71 -3.05
CA ARG A 427 -9.84 -0.89 -4.50
C ARG A 427 -10.00 -2.36 -4.91
N PHE A 428 -9.40 -3.30 -4.18
CA PHE A 428 -9.51 -4.73 -4.44
C PHE A 428 -10.96 -5.20 -4.30
N ILE A 429 -11.62 -4.83 -3.21
CA ILE A 429 -13.03 -5.16 -2.95
C ILE A 429 -13.92 -4.56 -4.03
N ALA A 430 -13.71 -3.29 -4.40
CA ALA A 430 -14.48 -2.65 -5.46
C ALA A 430 -14.35 -3.38 -6.80
N ILE A 431 -13.15 -3.83 -7.16
CA ILE A 431 -12.91 -4.58 -8.40
C ILE A 431 -13.60 -5.94 -8.36
N ILE A 432 -13.59 -6.66 -7.23
CA ILE A 432 -14.35 -7.90 -7.07
C ILE A 432 -15.84 -7.62 -7.31
N SER A 433 -16.40 -6.62 -6.64
CA SER A 433 -17.82 -6.29 -6.77
C SER A 433 -18.23 -5.80 -8.15
N SER A 434 -17.35 -5.11 -8.88
CA SER A 434 -17.70 -4.54 -10.18
C SER A 434 -17.42 -5.46 -11.36
N ASN A 435 -16.36 -6.28 -11.27
CA ASN A 435 -15.83 -7.01 -12.41
C ASN A 435 -15.90 -8.53 -12.26
N LEU A 436 -16.00 -9.05 -11.03
CA LEU A 436 -16.00 -10.50 -10.79
C LEU A 436 -17.39 -11.00 -10.39
N ILE A 437 -18.05 -10.31 -9.45
CA ILE A 437 -19.40 -10.65 -9.03
C ILE A 437 -20.37 -9.82 -9.87
N HIS A 438 -20.98 -10.43 -10.87
CA HIS A 438 -22.07 -9.78 -11.60
C HIS A 438 -23.33 -9.73 -10.72
N HIS A 439 -23.77 -8.53 -10.34
CA HIS A 439 -25.14 -8.31 -9.88
C HIS A 439 -26.04 -8.36 -11.12
N GLY A 440 -26.66 -9.52 -11.35
CA GLY A 440 -27.68 -9.72 -12.39
C GLY A 440 -28.93 -8.89 -12.14
#